data_AF-A0A645JCT6-F1
#
_entry.id   AF-A0A645JCT6-F1
#
_cell.length_a   1.000
_cell.length_b   1.000
_cell.length_c   1.000
_cell.angle_alpha   90.00
_cell.angle_beta   90.00
_cell.angle_gamma   90.00
#
_symmetry.space_group_name_H-M   'P 1'
#
loop_
_entity.id
_entity.type
_entity.pdbx_description
1 polymer ?
#
loop_
_entity_poly.entity_id
_entity_poly.type
_entity_poly.pdbx_seq_one_letter_code
_entity_poly.pdbx_strand_id
1 'polypeptide(L)'
;MSEIEISHRENWQSLHWKSIKTAYQSSPYFEFYEDRLEEIFDFKTTSLIEFNLNALKIIQNILKTEKAYYLNSEYVKDPVNMDFREKFSAKQESEFEMEAYYQTFSEKMGFLADLSILDLICNKGPESLTYLRSIKNK
;
A
#
# COMPACT_ATOMS: atom_id res chain seq x y z
N MET A 1 -22.36 2.86 0.31
CA MET A 1 -21.04 2.23 0.03
C MET A 1 -20.64 1.18 1.09
N SER A 2 -21.59 0.74 1.94
CA SER A 2 -21.33 0.05 3.22
C SER A 2 -21.68 -1.44 3.25
N GLU A 3 -21.90 -2.07 2.09
CA GLU A 3 -22.44 -3.44 2.04
C GLU A 3 -21.43 -4.51 1.60
N ILE A 4 -20.19 -4.12 1.29
CA ILE A 4 -19.17 -5.09 0.88
C ILE A 4 -18.45 -5.61 2.11
N GLU A 5 -18.64 -6.91 2.35
CA GLU A 5 -18.02 -7.62 3.44
C GLU A 5 -16.75 -8.35 3.02
N ILE A 6 -15.90 -8.62 4.01
CA ILE A 6 -14.73 -9.48 3.86
C ILE A 6 -15.17 -10.92 3.66
N SER A 7 -14.56 -11.61 2.69
CA SER A 7 -14.80 -13.03 2.49
C SER A 7 -14.23 -13.84 3.66
N HIS A 8 -15.06 -14.69 4.26
CA HIS A 8 -14.67 -15.67 5.29
C HIS A 8 -14.57 -17.10 4.76
N ARG A 9 -14.63 -17.30 3.43
CA ARG A 9 -14.53 -18.64 2.82
C ARG A 9 -13.15 -19.26 3.01
N GLU A 10 -12.12 -18.43 3.08
CA GLU A 10 -10.73 -18.82 3.22
C GLU A 10 -10.04 -17.92 4.26
N ASN A 11 -8.94 -18.41 4.84
CA ASN A 11 -8.12 -17.63 5.77
C ASN A 11 -7.14 -16.72 5.02
N TRP A 12 -7.66 -15.87 4.13
CA TRP A 12 -6.87 -15.04 3.24
C TRP A 12 -5.97 -14.06 4.00
N GLN A 13 -6.37 -13.57 5.17
CA GLN A 13 -5.57 -12.67 5.98
C GLN A 13 -4.24 -13.32 6.40
N SER A 14 -4.31 -14.56 6.92
CA SER A 14 -3.11 -15.32 7.28
C SER A 14 -2.27 -15.69 6.05
N LEU A 15 -2.92 -16.06 4.94
CA LEU A 15 -2.23 -16.37 3.69
C LEU A 15 -1.48 -15.15 3.14
N HIS A 16 -2.14 -14.00 3.07
CA HIS A 16 -1.55 -12.74 2.60
C HIS A 16 -0.38 -12.30 3.49
N TRP A 17 -0.55 -12.36 4.81
CA TRP A 17 0.52 -12.00 5.73
C TRP A 17 1.76 -12.90 5.55
N LYS A 18 1.57 -14.22 5.43
CA LYS A 18 2.66 -15.16 5.14
C LYS A 18 3.37 -14.84 3.83
N SER A 19 2.63 -14.48 2.78
CA SER A 19 3.20 -14.07 1.49
C SER A 19 4.03 -12.79 1.60
N ILE A 20 3.53 -11.77 2.32
CA ILE A 20 4.24 -10.51 2.57
C ILE A 20 5.53 -10.77 3.35
N LYS A 21 5.45 -11.53 4.45
CA LYS A 21 6.61 -11.91 5.24
C LYS A 21 7.64 -12.65 4.38
N THR A 22 7.21 -13.62 3.59
CA THR A 22 8.11 -14.37 2.69
C THR A 22 8.81 -13.45 1.68
N ALA A 23 8.09 -12.48 1.13
CA ALA A 23 8.62 -11.56 0.12
C ALA A 23 9.61 -10.53 0.68
N TYR A 24 9.38 -10.04 1.90
CA TYR A 24 10.11 -8.88 2.43
C TYR A 24 10.94 -9.17 3.69
N GLN A 25 10.88 -10.35 4.31
CA GLN A 25 11.65 -10.66 5.53
C GLN A 25 13.16 -10.44 5.40
N SER A 26 13.71 -10.53 4.19
CA SER A 26 15.14 -10.28 3.92
C SER A 26 15.43 -8.85 3.46
N SER A 27 14.43 -7.97 3.42
CA SER A 27 14.62 -6.57 3.07
C SER A 27 15.23 -5.79 4.25
N PRO A 28 15.97 -4.69 4.00
CA PRO A 28 16.72 -3.99 5.03
C PRO A 28 15.90 -3.47 6.21
N TYR A 29 14.60 -3.17 6.01
CA TYR A 29 13.78 -2.51 7.03
C TYR A 29 12.56 -3.31 7.50
N PHE A 30 12.31 -4.52 6.98
CA PHE A 30 11.09 -5.26 7.34
C PHE A 30 10.95 -5.52 8.83
N GLU A 31 12.03 -5.95 9.51
CA GLU A 31 12.00 -6.25 10.95
C GLU A 31 11.55 -5.06 11.82
N PHE A 32 11.77 -3.83 11.37
CA PHE A 32 11.37 -2.61 12.12
C PHE A 32 9.88 -2.27 11.95
N TYR A 33 9.22 -2.86 10.96
CA TYR A 33 7.81 -2.59 10.63
C TYR A 33 6.94 -3.84 10.69
N GLU A 34 7.52 -5.02 10.91
CA GLU A 34 6.83 -6.32 10.89
C GLU A 34 5.56 -6.30 11.75
N ASP A 35 5.68 -6.02 13.05
CA ASP A 35 4.56 -6.01 13.99
C ASP A 35 3.44 -5.06 13.52
N ARG A 36 3.82 -3.88 13.01
CA ARG A 36 2.86 -2.86 12.56
C ARG A 36 2.17 -3.27 11.27
N LEU A 37 2.86 -3.96 10.37
CA LEU A 37 2.27 -4.46 9.13
C LEU A 37 1.38 -5.68 9.40
N GLU A 38 1.72 -6.51 10.39
CA GLU A 38 0.89 -7.64 10.83
C GLU A 38 -0.46 -7.17 11.37
N GLU A 39 -0.49 -6.05 12.12
CA GLU A 39 -1.72 -5.43 12.62
C GLU A 39 -2.77 -5.17 11.53
N ILE A 40 -2.37 -4.99 10.27
CA ILE A 40 -3.29 -4.85 9.14
C ILE A 40 -4.13 -6.11 8.99
N PHE A 41 -3.49 -7.28 9.06
CA PHE A 41 -4.12 -8.58 8.79
C PHE A 41 -4.74 -9.22 10.04
N ASP A 42 -4.31 -8.80 11.23
CA ASP A 42 -4.94 -9.21 12.49
C ASP A 42 -6.21 -8.42 12.83
N PHE A 43 -6.42 -7.28 12.17
CA PHE A 43 -7.61 -6.47 12.34
C PHE A 43 -8.90 -7.26 12.02
N LYS A 44 -9.78 -7.37 13.02
CA LYS A 44 -11.06 -8.07 12.92
C LYS A 44 -12.17 -7.09 12.59
N THR A 45 -12.71 -7.21 11.39
CA THR A 45 -13.92 -6.51 10.94
C THR A 45 -14.65 -7.39 9.92
N THR A 46 -15.95 -7.20 9.76
CA THR A 46 -16.72 -7.75 8.63
C THR A 46 -16.69 -6.83 7.42
N SER A 47 -16.38 -5.55 7.59
CA SER A 47 -16.48 -4.52 6.57
C SER A 47 -15.17 -4.34 5.79
N LEU A 48 -15.23 -4.48 4.46
CA LEU A 48 -14.04 -4.30 3.61
C LEU A 48 -13.51 -2.87 3.67
N ILE A 49 -14.41 -1.87 3.76
CA ILE A 49 -13.99 -0.47 3.85
C ILE A 49 -13.29 -0.19 5.19
N GLU A 50 -13.78 -0.74 6.31
CA GLU A 50 -13.11 -0.57 7.60
C GLU A 50 -11.72 -1.19 7.60
N PHE A 51 -11.55 -2.36 6.98
CA PHE A 51 -10.25 -2.99 6.81
C PHE A 51 -9.28 -2.12 6.00
N ASN A 52 -9.73 -1.61 4.85
CA ASN A 52 -8.91 -0.76 3.98
C ASN A 52 -8.52 0.56 4.68
N LEU A 53 -9.44 1.16 5.45
CA LEU A 53 -9.16 2.37 6.22
C LEU A 53 -8.19 2.11 7.38
N ASN A 54 -8.28 0.95 8.03
CA ASN A 54 -7.30 0.53 9.03
C ASN A 54 -5.90 0.34 8.42
N ALA A 55 -5.82 -0.35 7.27
CA ALA A 55 -4.58 -0.50 6.53
C ALA A 55 -3.96 0.86 6.17
N LEU A 56 -4.77 1.77 5.60
CA LEU A 56 -4.34 3.12 5.26
C LEU A 56 -3.82 3.88 6.50
N LYS A 57 -4.51 3.77 7.63
CA LYS A 57 -4.08 4.40 8.90
C LYS A 57 -2.72 3.88 9.36
N ILE A 58 -2.50 2.58 9.32
CA ILE A 58 -1.21 1.95 9.69
C ILE A 58 -0.10 2.46 8.77
N ILE A 59 -0.32 2.46 7.45
CA ILE A 59 0.65 2.97 6.47
C ILE A 59 0.94 4.46 6.71
N GLN A 60 -0.08 5.28 6.95
CA GLN A 60 0.11 6.70 7.27
C GLN A 60 0.93 6.91 8.55
N ASN A 61 0.67 6.10 9.58
CA ASN A 61 1.45 6.13 10.82
C ASN A 61 2.92 5.68 10.59
N ILE A 62 3.18 4.73 9.69
CA ILE A 62 4.55 4.31 9.36
C ILE A 62 5.29 5.46 8.67
N LEU A 63 4.62 6.08 7.70
CA LEU A 63 5.14 7.20 6.94
C LEU A 63 5.16 8.52 7.72
N LYS A 64 4.58 8.58 8.93
CA LYS A 64 4.41 9.80 9.73
C LYS A 64 3.72 10.92 8.94
N THR A 65 2.61 10.58 8.30
CA THR A 65 1.78 11.53 7.54
C THR A 65 0.37 11.61 8.13
N GLU A 66 -0.20 12.82 8.14
CA GLU A 66 -1.51 13.11 8.72
C GLU A 66 -2.49 13.59 7.63
N LYS A 67 -2.48 12.94 6.45
CA LYS A 67 -3.38 13.33 5.37
C LYS A 67 -4.82 12.97 5.73
N ALA A 68 -5.60 14.00 6.04
CA ALA A 68 -7.03 13.86 6.26
C ALA A 68 -7.74 13.37 4.99
N TYR A 69 -8.75 12.53 5.18
CA TYR A 69 -9.66 12.07 4.13
C TYR A 69 -11.09 12.10 4.69
N TYR A 70 -12.06 12.14 3.78
CA TYR A 70 -13.47 12.03 4.10
C TYR A 70 -14.11 11.01 3.15
N LEU A 71 -15.14 10.32 3.64
CA LEU A 71 -15.93 9.43 2.81
C LEU A 71 -17.09 10.24 2.20
N ASN A 72 -17.33 10.03 0.91
CA ASN A 72 -18.52 10.54 0.26
C ASN A 72 -19.76 9.75 0.70
N SER A 73 -20.90 10.45 0.80
CA SER A 73 -22.20 9.84 1.09
C SER A 73 -22.77 9.07 -0.10
N GLU A 74 -22.42 9.48 -1.32
CA GLU A 74 -22.95 8.93 -2.56
C GLU A 74 -21.90 8.85 -3.67
N TYR A 75 -22.07 7.89 -4.58
CA TYR A 75 -21.20 7.74 -5.73
C TYR A 75 -21.42 8.87 -6.74
N VAL A 76 -20.35 9.60 -7.04
CA VAL A 76 -20.34 10.64 -8.08
C VAL A 76 -19.70 10.05 -9.33
N LYS A 77 -20.47 9.95 -10.42
CA LYS A 77 -19.98 9.37 -11.68
C LYS A 77 -18.87 10.24 -12.29
N ASP A 78 -19.12 11.53 -12.42
CA ASP A 78 -18.21 12.49 -13.06
C ASP A 78 -17.83 13.59 -12.04
N PRO A 79 -16.83 13.35 -11.17
CA PRO A 79 -16.44 14.32 -10.15
C PRO A 79 -15.75 15.54 -10.77
N VAL A 80 -15.98 16.72 -10.18
CA VAL A 80 -15.28 17.97 -10.57
C VAL A 80 -13.80 17.92 -10.19
N ASN A 81 -13.48 17.20 -9.10
CA ASN A 81 -12.12 16.99 -8.62
C ASN A 81 -11.42 15.86 -9.38
N MET A 82 -10.10 15.79 -9.23
CA MET A 82 -9.28 14.73 -9.82
C MET A 82 -9.76 13.34 -9.40
N ASP A 83 -9.97 12.47 -10.39
CA ASP A 83 -10.45 11.12 -10.23
C ASP A 83 -9.30 10.11 -10.45
N PHE A 84 -9.04 9.29 -9.44
CA PHE A 84 -7.98 8.28 -9.45
C PHE A 84 -8.49 6.85 -9.65
N ARG A 85 -9.81 6.64 -9.82
CA ARG A 85 -10.40 5.29 -9.90
C ARG A 85 -9.81 4.44 -11.03
N GLU A 86 -9.48 5.07 -12.16
CA GLU A 86 -8.91 4.41 -13.35
C GLU A 86 -7.40 4.66 -13.51
N LYS A 87 -6.74 5.28 -12.53
CA LYS A 87 -5.32 5.67 -12.63
C LYS A 87 -4.33 4.57 -12.27
N PHE A 88 -4.80 3.49 -11.64
CA PHE A 88 -3.96 2.35 -11.26
C PHE A 88 -4.28 1.14 -12.14
N SER A 89 -3.44 0.89 -13.14
CA SER A 89 -3.58 -0.24 -14.06
C SER A 89 -2.26 -0.96 -14.25
N ALA A 90 -2.23 -2.26 -13.95
CA ALA A 90 -1.06 -3.10 -14.19
C ALA A 90 -0.68 -3.25 -15.69
N LYS A 91 -1.54 -2.75 -16.59
CA LYS A 91 -1.32 -2.79 -18.05
C LYS A 91 -0.80 -1.47 -18.61
N GLN A 92 -0.80 -0.41 -17.81
CA GLN A 92 -0.37 0.92 -18.23
C GLN A 92 0.90 1.29 -17.47
N GLU A 93 1.81 1.96 -18.16
CA GLU A 93 2.98 2.51 -17.48
C GLU A 93 2.56 3.66 -16.57
N SER A 94 3.25 3.76 -15.43
CA SER A 94 3.05 4.86 -14.50
C SER A 94 3.34 6.21 -15.18
N GLU A 95 2.45 7.19 -14.95
CA GLU A 95 2.63 8.59 -15.37
C GLU A 95 3.70 9.31 -14.52
N PHE A 96 4.25 8.63 -13.51
CA PHE A 96 5.20 9.18 -12.56
C PHE A 96 6.64 8.74 -12.87
N GLU A 97 7.59 9.64 -12.66
CA GLU A 97 9.01 9.31 -12.65
C GLU A 97 9.42 8.85 -11.25
N MET A 98 9.88 7.60 -11.15
CA MET A 98 10.28 6.95 -9.92
C MET A 98 11.78 6.63 -9.99
N GLU A 99 12.57 7.27 -9.12
CA GLU A 99 14.01 7.02 -9.05
C GLU A 99 14.29 5.60 -8.57
N ALA A 100 15.24 4.92 -9.20
CA ALA A 100 15.58 3.56 -8.81
C ALA A 100 16.11 3.50 -7.37
N TYR A 101 15.68 2.49 -6.63
CA TYR A 101 16.22 2.16 -5.32
C TYR A 101 16.49 0.66 -5.21
N TYR A 102 17.27 0.27 -4.20
CA TYR A 102 17.51 -1.15 -3.92
C TYR A 102 16.19 -1.84 -3.55
N GLN A 103 15.83 -2.91 -4.27
CA GLN A 103 14.66 -3.73 -3.97
C GLN A 103 15.12 -5.14 -3.64
N THR A 104 14.43 -5.86 -2.77
CA THR A 104 14.77 -7.24 -2.36
C THR A 104 15.10 -8.17 -3.53
N PHE A 105 14.44 -7.99 -4.68
CA PHE A 105 14.60 -8.82 -5.87
C PHE A 105 15.38 -8.14 -7.02
N SER A 106 15.99 -6.98 -6.78
CA SER A 106 16.62 -6.19 -7.86
C SER A 106 17.81 -6.89 -8.50
N GLU A 107 18.53 -7.76 -7.79
CA GLU A 107 19.62 -8.56 -8.39
C GLU A 107 19.13 -9.52 -9.47
N LYS A 108 17.88 -10.00 -9.36
CA LYS A 108 17.30 -10.98 -10.29
C LYS A 108 16.43 -10.33 -11.36
N MET A 109 15.66 -9.31 -10.98
CA MET A 109 14.62 -8.71 -11.84
C MET A 109 14.97 -7.30 -12.32
N GLY A 110 16.08 -6.73 -11.85
CA GLY A 110 16.32 -5.29 -11.99
C GLY A 110 15.35 -4.46 -11.14
N PHE A 111 15.39 -3.15 -11.31
CA PHE A 111 14.44 -2.25 -10.65
C PHE A 111 13.07 -2.35 -11.31
N LEU A 112 12.03 -2.53 -10.51
CA LEU A 112 10.63 -2.49 -10.94
C LEU A 112 9.97 -1.25 -10.37
N ALA A 113 9.54 -0.34 -11.25
CA ALA A 113 8.75 0.83 -10.85
C ALA A 113 7.32 0.42 -10.46
N ASP A 114 6.63 1.31 -9.75
CA ASP A 114 5.20 1.18 -9.44
C ASP A 114 4.82 -0.06 -8.60
N LEU A 115 5.75 -0.51 -7.75
CA LEU A 115 5.48 -1.54 -6.75
C LEU A 115 4.67 -1.00 -5.56
N SER A 116 4.13 -1.93 -4.78
CA SER A 116 3.33 -1.60 -3.59
C SER A 116 4.09 -0.72 -2.59
N ILE A 117 3.35 0.07 -1.79
CA ILE A 117 3.93 0.86 -0.70
C ILE A 117 4.72 0.01 0.31
N LEU A 118 4.38 -1.28 0.44
CA LEU A 118 5.11 -2.23 1.28
C LEU A 118 6.54 -2.42 0.78
N ASP A 119 6.75 -2.55 -0.54
CA ASP A 119 8.09 -2.66 -1.12
C ASP A 119 8.94 -1.44 -0.74
N LEU A 120 8.38 -0.25 -0.92
CA LEU A 120 9.08 0.98 -0.57
C LEU A 120 9.41 1.03 0.93
N ILE A 121 8.45 0.80 1.82
CA ILE A 121 8.66 0.84 3.27
C ILE A 121 9.72 -0.18 3.70
N CYS A 122 9.65 -1.40 3.17
CA CYS A 122 10.55 -2.49 3.52
C CYS A 122 12.00 -2.25 3.03
N ASN A 123 12.17 -1.52 1.93
CA ASN A 123 13.50 -1.26 1.35
C ASN A 123 14.10 0.11 1.70
N LYS A 124 13.27 1.14 1.89
CA LYS A 124 13.71 2.53 2.18
C LYS A 124 13.44 2.97 3.61
N GLY A 125 12.56 2.27 4.34
CA GLY A 125 12.24 2.55 5.73
C GLY A 125 11.98 4.03 6.02
N PRO A 126 12.77 4.70 6.89
CA PRO A 126 12.59 6.11 7.21
C PRO A 126 12.63 7.07 6.01
N GLU A 127 13.32 6.70 4.93
CA GLU A 127 13.43 7.53 3.72
C GLU A 127 12.20 7.43 2.80
N SER A 128 11.26 6.52 3.08
CA SER A 128 10.10 6.26 2.22
C SER A 128 9.27 7.52 1.98
N LEU A 129 9.03 8.34 3.01
CA LEU A 129 8.28 9.59 2.84
C LEU A 129 9.06 10.61 2.00
N THR A 130 10.37 10.70 2.19
CA THR A 130 11.24 11.58 1.40
C THR A 130 11.22 11.16 -0.07
N TYR A 131 11.29 9.86 -0.34
CA TYR A 131 11.14 9.29 -1.68
C TYR A 131 9.78 9.64 -2.31
N LEU A 132 8.67 9.43 -1.59
CA LEU A 132 7.34 9.78 -2.12
C LEU A 132 7.21 11.29 -2.45
N ARG A 133 7.92 12.15 -1.72
CA ARG A 133 7.94 13.60 -1.97
C ARG A 133 8.83 14.01 -3.14
N SER A 134 9.76 13.16 -3.58
CA SER A 134 10.61 13.45 -4.74
C SER A 134 9.98 13.03 -6.07
N ILE A 135 8.91 12.20 -6.04
CA ILE A 135 8.19 11.75 -7.23
C ILE A 135 7.60 12.95 -7.98
N LYS A 136 7.82 12.97 -9.30
CA LYS A 136 7.31 13.98 -10.23
C LYS A 136 6.42 13.33 -11.28
N ASN A 137 5.47 14.10 -11.80
CA ASN A 137 4.76 13.72 -13.02
C ASN A 137 5.73 13.84 -14.21
N LYS A 138 5.62 12.91 -15.16
CA LYS A 138 6.23 13.04 -16.49
C LYS A 138 5.67 14.26 -17.24
#